data_AF-A0A7S0ZF59-F1
#
_entry.id   AF-A0A7S0ZF59-F1
#
_cell.length_a   1.000
_cell.length_b   1.000
_cell.length_c   1.000
_cell.angle_alpha   90.00
_cell.angle_beta   90.00
_cell.angle_gamma   90.00
#
_symmetry.space_group_name_H-M   'P 1'
#
loop_
_entity.id
_entity.type
_entity.pdbx_description
1 polymer ?
#
loop_
_entity_poly.entity_id
_entity_poly.type
_entity_poly.pdbx_seq_one_letter_code
_entity_poly.pdbx_strand_id
1 'polypeptide(L)'
;QRFGSTESSLDSDFDDVSAALRSAIHALDAQLAQMVRADRHGGAKSARDTASAANHLHELREGLKQTQSLTKVTSDALAQATARIHPLETARINLQATSQALRDLHQLSDAIVACESAVELNSLRELSPDGVEIATVVTILKRFENLPARGSLSKLQEFRKRAGFVYEKIGKLCMETIQEFMPCGSELNESQSTKLRAACVAVEQLGLASVTEFVGRFLAARADAFARFFAGSASTGDKIQDRSSSATGGGAEGGLESVEKRCAWIRAELRGMDTRGWNSVFPAHWNVSVRVA
;
A
#
# COMPACT_ATOMS: atom_id res chain seq x y z
N GLN A 1 -99.06 -83.80 -52.00
CA GLN A 1 -99.35 -82.43 -51.54
C GLN A 1 -98.51 -81.47 -52.39
N ARG A 2 -99.16 -80.50 -53.05
CA ARG A 2 -98.65 -79.23 -53.65
C ARG A 2 -97.36 -79.34 -54.50
N PHE A 3 -97.40 -79.36 -55.84
CA PHE A 3 -97.70 -78.24 -56.76
C PHE A 3 -97.34 -76.85 -56.21
N GLY A 4 -96.31 -76.21 -56.79
CA GLY A 4 -96.14 -74.75 -56.72
C GLY A 4 -94.71 -74.21 -56.58
N SER A 5 -93.82 -74.48 -57.54
CA SER A 5 -92.63 -73.64 -57.77
C SER A 5 -92.52 -73.40 -59.26
N THR A 6 -92.96 -72.22 -59.70
CA THR A 6 -92.99 -71.75 -61.09
C THR A 6 -91.64 -71.16 -61.48
N GLU A 7 -91.25 -71.25 -62.76
CA GLU A 7 -90.06 -70.61 -63.35
C GLU A 7 -89.92 -69.12 -62.96
N SER A 8 -91.02 -68.41 -62.66
CA SER A 8 -90.98 -67.01 -62.19
C SER A 8 -90.27 -66.81 -60.84
N SER A 9 -90.11 -67.86 -60.02
CA SER A 9 -89.36 -67.81 -58.77
C SER A 9 -87.85 -67.83 -59.01
N LEU A 10 -87.40 -68.46 -60.11
CA LEU A 10 -85.98 -68.47 -60.49
C LEU A 10 -85.55 -67.15 -61.11
N ASP A 11 -86.42 -66.49 -61.89
CA ASP A 11 -86.16 -65.15 -62.42
C ASP A 11 -86.15 -64.09 -61.30
N SER A 12 -87.05 -64.18 -60.31
CA SER A 12 -87.02 -63.25 -59.16
C SER A 12 -85.80 -63.47 -58.28
N ASP A 13 -85.41 -64.72 -58.01
CA ASP A 13 -84.22 -65.03 -57.21
C ASP A 13 -82.94 -64.62 -57.95
N PHE A 14 -82.90 -64.75 -59.28
CA PHE A 14 -81.79 -64.27 -60.10
C PHE A 14 -81.73 -62.74 -60.13
N ASP A 15 -82.87 -62.07 -60.25
CA ASP A 15 -82.94 -60.61 -60.20
C ASP A 15 -82.50 -60.07 -58.84
N ASP A 16 -82.90 -60.71 -57.74
CA ASP A 16 -82.47 -60.37 -56.38
C ASP A 16 -80.96 -60.59 -56.18
N VAL A 17 -80.42 -61.71 -56.67
CA VAL A 17 -78.97 -61.96 -56.65
C VAL A 17 -78.22 -60.96 -57.53
N SER A 18 -78.76 -60.60 -58.70
CA SER A 18 -78.16 -59.62 -59.59
C SER A 18 -78.19 -58.20 -59.00
N ALA A 19 -79.27 -57.85 -58.28
CA ALA A 19 -79.41 -56.58 -57.57
C ALA A 19 -78.45 -56.52 -56.37
N ALA A 20 -78.32 -57.61 -55.62
CA ALA A 20 -77.35 -57.73 -54.53
C ALA A 20 -75.90 -57.63 -55.04
N LEU A 21 -75.58 -58.28 -56.16
CA LEU A 21 -74.27 -58.18 -56.81
C LEU A 21 -73.99 -56.76 -57.30
N ARG A 22 -74.95 -56.10 -57.97
CA ARG A 22 -74.81 -54.70 -58.39
C ARG A 22 -74.62 -53.76 -57.20
N SER A 23 -75.36 -53.98 -56.11
CA SER A 23 -75.22 -53.21 -54.87
C SER A 23 -73.85 -53.43 -54.23
N ALA A 24 -73.38 -54.68 -54.16
CA ALA A 24 -72.06 -55.03 -53.62
C ALA A 24 -70.92 -54.44 -54.47
N ILE A 25 -71.04 -54.48 -55.80
CA ILE A 25 -70.08 -53.86 -56.73
C ILE A 25 -70.08 -52.34 -56.53
N HIS A 26 -71.24 -51.69 -56.45
CA HIS A 26 -71.30 -50.25 -56.18
C HIS A 26 -70.74 -49.87 -54.81
N ALA A 27 -70.94 -50.69 -53.78
CA ALA A 27 -70.36 -50.48 -52.46
C ALA A 27 -68.83 -50.65 -52.47
N LEU A 28 -68.31 -51.65 -53.19
CA LEU A 28 -66.88 -51.87 -53.40
C LEU A 28 -66.25 -50.71 -54.18
N ASP A 29 -66.87 -50.26 -55.26
CA ASP A 29 -66.40 -49.12 -56.06
C ASP A 29 -66.40 -47.83 -55.24
N ALA A 30 -67.42 -47.60 -54.41
CA ALA A 30 -67.47 -46.46 -53.51
C ALA A 30 -66.35 -46.52 -52.47
N GLN A 31 -66.09 -47.69 -51.87
CA GLN A 31 -64.97 -47.89 -50.96
C GLN A 31 -63.61 -47.73 -51.65
N LEU A 32 -63.41 -48.29 -52.85
CA LEU A 32 -62.19 -48.13 -53.64
C LEU A 32 -61.94 -46.68 -54.01
N ALA A 33 -62.98 -45.96 -54.47
CA ALA A 33 -62.88 -44.54 -54.75
C ALA A 33 -62.52 -43.73 -53.50
N GLN A 34 -63.06 -44.09 -52.33
CA GLN A 34 -62.75 -43.42 -51.07
C GLN A 34 -61.30 -43.70 -50.63
N MET A 35 -60.83 -44.95 -50.72
CA MET A 35 -59.44 -45.32 -50.41
C MET A 35 -58.45 -44.66 -51.36
N VAL A 36 -58.70 -44.66 -52.67
CA VAL A 36 -57.83 -44.01 -53.67
C VAL A 36 -57.78 -42.50 -53.44
N ARG A 37 -58.89 -41.86 -53.05
CA ARG A 37 -58.89 -40.44 -52.68
C ARG A 37 -58.10 -40.21 -51.39
N ALA A 38 -58.31 -41.03 -50.36
CA ALA A 38 -57.59 -40.90 -49.09
C ALA A 38 -56.07 -41.06 -49.27
N ASP A 39 -55.64 -42.04 -50.07
CA ASP A 39 -54.22 -42.30 -50.36
C ASP A 39 -53.59 -41.18 -51.20
N ARG A 40 -54.31 -40.68 -52.23
CA ARG A 40 -53.86 -39.51 -53.02
C ARG A 40 -53.75 -38.24 -52.17
N HIS A 41 -54.71 -37.97 -51.28
CA HIS A 41 -54.66 -36.80 -50.41
C HIS A 41 -53.61 -36.95 -49.31
N GLY A 42 -53.44 -38.16 -48.76
CA GLY A 42 -52.38 -38.50 -47.81
C GLY A 42 -50.98 -38.33 -48.39
N GLY A 43 -50.76 -38.88 -49.59
CA GLY A 43 -49.50 -38.75 -50.33
C GLY A 43 -49.18 -37.30 -50.71
N ALA A 44 -50.16 -36.54 -51.23
CA ALA A 44 -49.97 -35.13 -51.57
C ALA A 44 -49.71 -34.24 -50.34
N LYS A 45 -50.38 -34.51 -49.22
CA LYS A 45 -50.14 -33.81 -47.95
C LYS A 45 -48.76 -34.16 -47.40
N SER A 46 -48.41 -35.44 -47.35
CA SER A 46 -47.08 -35.89 -46.92
C SER A 46 -45.96 -35.27 -47.77
N ALA A 47 -46.14 -35.17 -49.10
CA ALA A 47 -45.17 -34.55 -49.99
C ALA A 47 -45.02 -33.03 -49.76
N ARG A 48 -46.11 -32.33 -49.41
CA ARG A 48 -46.03 -30.91 -49.02
C ARG A 48 -45.35 -30.72 -47.67
N ASP A 49 -45.69 -31.55 -46.69
CA ASP A 49 -45.13 -31.46 -45.35
C ASP A 49 -43.63 -31.77 -45.38
N THR A 50 -43.19 -32.75 -46.18
CA THR A 50 -41.75 -33.03 -46.38
C THR A 50 -41.04 -31.91 -47.14
N ALA A 51 -41.64 -31.33 -48.18
CA ALA A 51 -41.07 -30.18 -48.89
C ALA A 51 -40.98 -28.95 -47.98
N SER A 52 -41.99 -28.70 -47.14
CA SER A 52 -41.98 -27.62 -46.16
C SER A 52 -40.90 -27.83 -45.09
N ALA A 53 -40.78 -29.04 -44.54
CA ALA A 53 -39.72 -29.38 -43.59
C ALA A 53 -38.33 -29.25 -44.22
N ALA A 54 -38.15 -29.66 -45.47
CA ALA A 54 -36.90 -29.50 -46.21
C ALA A 54 -36.52 -28.02 -46.40
N ASN A 55 -37.49 -27.16 -46.70
CA ASN A 55 -37.26 -25.71 -46.81
C ASN A 55 -36.87 -25.09 -45.46
N HIS A 56 -37.58 -25.41 -44.37
CA HIS A 56 -37.21 -24.92 -43.03
C HIS A 56 -35.82 -25.42 -42.59
N LEU A 57 -35.46 -26.66 -42.91
CA LEU A 57 -34.11 -27.18 -42.64
C LEU A 57 -33.04 -26.46 -43.47
N HIS A 58 -33.37 -26.07 -44.70
CA HIS A 58 -32.45 -25.30 -45.53
C HIS A 58 -32.24 -23.88 -44.97
N GLU A 59 -33.32 -23.21 -44.57
CA GLU A 59 -33.29 -21.91 -43.90
C GLU A 59 -32.50 -21.96 -42.59
N LEU A 60 -32.72 -22.98 -41.76
CA LEU A 60 -31.95 -23.20 -40.53
C LEU A 60 -30.47 -23.42 -40.82
N ARG A 61 -30.12 -24.17 -41.87
CA ARG A 61 -28.73 -24.42 -42.26
C ARG A 61 -28.05 -23.13 -42.71
N GLU A 62 -28.72 -22.29 -43.48
CA GLU A 62 -28.19 -20.99 -43.89
C GLU A 62 -28.07 -20.04 -42.69
N GLY A 63 -29.07 -20.01 -41.80
CA GLY A 63 -29.01 -19.27 -40.54
C GLY A 63 -27.86 -19.74 -39.64
N LEU A 64 -27.58 -21.04 -39.60
CA LEU A 64 -26.47 -21.61 -38.83
C LEU A 64 -25.11 -21.24 -39.43
N LYS A 65 -24.98 -21.22 -40.76
CA LYS A 65 -23.76 -20.73 -41.42
C LYS A 65 -23.52 -19.24 -41.15
N GLN A 66 -24.59 -18.44 -41.19
CA GLN A 66 -24.50 -17.00 -40.96
C GLN A 66 -24.16 -16.68 -39.49
N THR A 67 -24.75 -17.40 -38.55
CA THR A 67 -24.40 -17.28 -37.13
C THR A 67 -22.97 -17.75 -36.86
N GLN A 68 -22.50 -18.82 -37.49
CA GLN A 68 -21.11 -19.25 -37.40
C GLN A 68 -20.13 -18.20 -37.95
N SER A 69 -20.43 -17.59 -39.09
CA SER A 69 -19.56 -16.55 -39.65
C SER A 69 -19.54 -15.29 -38.78
N LEU A 70 -20.70 -14.85 -38.27
CA LEU A 70 -20.79 -13.74 -37.31
C LEU A 70 -20.05 -14.05 -36.01
N THR A 71 -20.15 -15.28 -35.49
CA THR A 71 -19.43 -15.71 -34.29
C THR A 71 -17.92 -15.65 -34.50
N LYS A 72 -17.44 -16.05 -35.67
CA LYS A 72 -16.01 -15.96 -36.00
C LYS A 72 -15.54 -14.51 -36.08
N VAL A 73 -16.28 -13.64 -36.77
CA VAL A 73 -15.94 -12.20 -36.87
C VAL A 73 -15.93 -11.54 -35.49
N THR A 74 -16.93 -11.83 -34.64
CA THR A 74 -16.99 -11.28 -33.28
C THR A 74 -15.90 -11.82 -32.37
N SER A 75 -15.54 -13.11 -32.49
CA SER A 75 -14.40 -13.71 -31.79
C SER A 75 -13.07 -13.04 -32.18
N ASP A 76 -12.85 -12.83 -33.48
CA ASP A 76 -11.63 -12.18 -33.98
C ASP A 76 -11.56 -10.71 -33.52
N ALA A 77 -12.69 -10.00 -33.55
CA ALA A 77 -12.79 -8.64 -33.02
C ALA A 77 -12.53 -8.58 -31.50
N LEU A 78 -13.05 -9.54 -30.74
CA LEU A 78 -12.80 -9.65 -29.30
C LEU A 78 -11.32 -9.93 -29.02
N ALA A 79 -10.69 -10.84 -29.76
CA ALA A 79 -9.26 -11.14 -29.63
C ALA A 79 -8.40 -9.89 -29.89
N GLN A 80 -8.71 -9.12 -30.94
CA GLN A 80 -8.03 -7.86 -31.24
C GLN A 80 -8.25 -6.79 -30.16
N ALA A 81 -9.47 -6.66 -29.63
CA ALA A 81 -9.77 -5.74 -28.54
C ALA A 81 -8.99 -6.12 -27.27
N THR A 82 -8.98 -7.40 -26.91
CA THR A 82 -8.29 -7.92 -25.72
C THR A 82 -6.77 -7.74 -25.83
N ALA A 83 -6.20 -7.93 -27.03
CA ALA A 83 -4.78 -7.66 -27.28
C ALA A 83 -4.38 -6.19 -27.07
N ARG A 84 -5.31 -5.24 -27.23
CA ARG A 84 -5.09 -3.81 -26.97
C ARG A 84 -5.28 -3.41 -25.51
N ILE A 85 -6.04 -4.16 -24.73
CA ILE A 85 -6.30 -3.84 -23.31
C ILE A 85 -5.03 -3.99 -22.46
N HIS A 86 -4.24 -5.05 -22.67
CA HIS A 86 -3.02 -5.28 -21.89
C HIS A 86 -1.97 -4.14 -21.98
N PRO A 87 -1.59 -3.66 -23.18
CA PRO A 87 -0.66 -2.53 -23.28
C PRO A 87 -1.27 -1.23 -22.72
N LEU A 88 -2.59 -1.05 -22.82
CA LEU A 88 -3.29 0.09 -22.24
C LEU A 88 -3.21 0.07 -20.70
N GLU A 89 -3.42 -1.08 -20.08
CA GLU A 89 -3.32 -1.22 -18.62
C GLU A 89 -1.87 -1.04 -18.15
N THR A 90 -0.90 -1.57 -18.91
CA THR A 90 0.52 -1.33 -18.64
C THR A 90 0.85 0.17 -18.72
N ALA A 91 0.33 0.86 -19.74
CA ALA A 91 0.50 2.31 -19.89
C ALA A 91 -0.16 3.06 -18.72
N ARG A 92 -1.35 2.66 -18.28
CA ARG A 92 -2.05 3.24 -17.12
C ARG A 92 -1.23 3.09 -15.84
N ILE A 93 -0.75 1.87 -15.54
CA ILE A 93 0.08 1.60 -14.36
C ILE A 93 1.35 2.45 -14.39
N ASN A 94 2.01 2.50 -15.55
CA ASN A 94 3.20 3.33 -15.73
C ASN A 94 2.88 4.81 -15.50
N LEU A 95 1.81 5.35 -16.11
CA LEU A 95 1.40 6.74 -15.91
C LEU A 95 1.07 7.06 -14.45
N GLN A 96 0.42 6.15 -13.74
CA GLN A 96 0.14 6.30 -12.31
C GLN A 96 1.43 6.34 -11.48
N ALA A 97 2.40 5.46 -11.80
CA ALA A 97 3.71 5.47 -11.18
C ALA A 97 4.48 6.77 -11.47
N THR A 98 4.47 7.25 -12.72
CA THR A 98 5.12 8.52 -13.10
C THR A 98 4.46 9.71 -12.40
N SER A 99 3.12 9.74 -12.32
CA SER A 99 2.37 10.79 -11.63
C SER A 99 2.69 10.82 -10.13
N GLN A 100 2.78 9.66 -9.48
CA GLN A 100 3.18 9.57 -8.07
C GLN A 100 4.62 10.04 -7.89
N ALA A 101 5.55 9.62 -8.75
CA ALA A 101 6.94 10.05 -8.69
C ALA A 101 7.08 11.58 -8.84
N LEU A 102 6.29 12.21 -9.73
CA LEU A 102 6.28 13.66 -9.89
C LEU A 102 5.74 14.37 -8.65
N ARG A 103 4.67 13.85 -8.03
CA ARG A 103 4.15 14.39 -6.75
C ARG A 103 5.19 14.30 -5.64
N ASP A 104 5.85 13.16 -5.51
CA ASP A 104 6.91 12.97 -4.52
C ASP A 104 8.08 13.93 -4.75
N LEU A 105 8.49 14.17 -6.01
CA LEU A 105 9.56 15.13 -6.33
C LEU A 105 9.16 16.57 -6.04
N HIS A 106 7.89 16.94 -6.27
CA HIS A 106 7.39 18.26 -5.93
C HIS A 106 7.38 18.47 -4.41
N GLN A 107 6.82 17.51 -3.67
CA GLN A 107 6.84 17.52 -2.20
C GLN A 107 8.27 17.57 -1.65
N LEU A 108 9.22 16.84 -2.26
CA LEU A 108 10.63 16.89 -1.88
C LEU A 108 11.22 18.29 -2.08
N SER A 109 10.95 18.92 -3.22
CA SER A 109 11.42 20.27 -3.51
C SER A 109 10.89 21.28 -2.49
N ASP A 110 9.59 21.24 -2.21
CA ASP A 110 8.95 22.16 -1.28
C ASP A 110 9.46 21.95 0.15
N ALA A 111 9.61 20.70 0.58
CA ALA A 111 10.15 20.37 1.89
C ALA A 111 11.62 20.77 2.06
N ILE A 112 12.45 20.61 1.02
CA ILE A 112 13.84 21.11 1.05
C ILE A 112 13.87 22.63 1.18
N VAL A 113 13.06 23.36 0.39
CA VAL A 113 12.98 24.83 0.47
C VAL A 113 12.50 25.29 1.85
N ALA A 114 11.51 24.63 2.42
CA ALA A 114 10.99 24.96 3.73
C ALA A 114 12.03 24.68 4.84
N CYS A 115 12.76 23.57 4.76
CA CYS A 115 13.87 23.31 5.68
C CYS A 115 15.03 24.32 5.52
N GLU A 116 15.37 24.72 4.29
CA GLU A 116 16.38 25.76 4.02
C GLU A 116 15.98 27.09 4.67
N SER A 117 14.72 27.50 4.48
CA SER A 117 14.17 28.71 5.11
C SER A 117 14.19 28.63 6.63
N ALA A 118 13.77 27.51 7.22
CA ALA A 118 13.78 27.33 8.67
C ALA A 118 15.19 27.39 9.27
N VAL A 119 16.18 26.85 8.54
CA VAL A 119 17.59 26.93 8.91
C VAL A 119 18.13 28.36 8.80
N GLU A 120 17.78 29.11 7.75
CA GLU A 120 18.19 30.52 7.60
C GLU A 120 17.61 31.42 8.69
N LEU A 121 16.38 31.13 9.12
CA LEU A 121 15.71 31.84 10.21
C LEU A 121 16.12 31.37 11.61
N ASN A 122 16.99 30.36 11.72
CA ASN A 122 17.33 29.68 12.98
C ASN A 122 16.09 29.21 13.77
N SER A 123 15.02 28.86 13.06
CA SER A 123 13.72 28.50 13.63
C SER A 123 13.59 26.98 13.72
N LEU A 124 14.19 26.37 14.75
CA LEU A 124 14.06 24.92 15.00
C LEU A 124 12.61 24.49 15.25
N ARG A 125 11.72 25.43 15.62
CA ARG A 125 10.29 25.17 15.83
C ARG A 125 9.58 24.81 14.54
N GLU A 126 9.98 25.40 13.41
CA GLU A 126 9.40 25.10 12.09
C GLU A 126 9.80 23.72 11.57
N LEU A 127 10.85 23.11 12.15
CA LEU A 127 11.32 21.74 11.87
C LEU A 127 10.64 20.68 12.75
N SER A 128 9.65 21.07 13.56
CA SER A 128 8.82 20.17 14.36
C SER A 128 7.79 19.44 13.48
N PRO A 129 7.19 18.33 13.96
CA PRO A 129 6.18 17.59 13.18
C PRO A 129 4.96 18.43 12.78
N ASP A 130 4.69 19.54 13.48
CA ASP A 130 3.62 20.49 13.13
C ASP A 130 3.99 21.43 11.97
N GLY A 131 5.25 21.41 11.53
CA GLY A 131 5.79 22.23 10.44
C GLY A 131 6.31 21.38 9.28
N VAL A 132 7.62 21.37 9.07
CA VAL A 132 8.26 20.60 8.00
C VAL A 132 8.78 19.28 8.54
N GLU A 133 8.18 18.17 8.11
CA GLU A 133 8.67 16.84 8.46
C GLU A 133 9.95 16.49 7.68
N ILE A 134 11.09 16.64 8.33
CA ILE A 134 12.41 16.16 7.86
C ILE A 134 12.33 14.66 7.52
N ALA A 135 11.57 13.89 8.30
CA ALA A 135 11.34 12.46 8.05
C ALA A 135 10.70 12.19 6.67
N THR A 136 9.84 13.09 6.17
CA THR A 136 9.24 12.99 4.84
C THR A 136 10.29 13.18 3.75
N VAL A 137 11.23 14.12 3.91
CA VAL A 137 12.38 14.31 2.98
C VAL A 137 13.23 13.05 2.92
N VAL A 138 13.57 12.45 4.08
CA VAL A 138 14.33 11.19 4.14
C VAL A 138 13.59 10.05 3.44
N THR A 139 12.29 9.92 3.70
CA THR A 139 11.46 8.84 3.14
C THR A 139 11.37 8.94 1.61
N ILE A 140 11.13 10.15 1.09
CA ILE A 140 11.06 10.37 -0.35
C ILE A 140 12.43 10.08 -0.99
N LEU A 141 13.52 10.59 -0.43
CA LEU A 141 14.87 10.34 -0.96
C LEU A 141 15.23 8.85 -1.00
N LYS A 142 14.81 8.06 0.01
CA LYS A 142 14.98 6.60 0.03
C LYS A 142 14.21 5.90 -1.10
N ARG A 143 12.99 6.34 -1.44
CA ARG A 143 12.24 5.76 -2.59
C ARG A 143 12.99 5.91 -3.91
N PHE A 144 13.76 6.99 -4.05
CA PHE A 144 14.55 7.25 -5.25
C PHE A 144 15.99 6.74 -5.15
N GLU A 145 16.41 6.07 -4.07
CA GLU A 145 17.81 5.68 -3.79
C GLU A 145 18.41 4.80 -4.90
N ASN A 146 17.65 3.80 -5.35
CA ASN A 146 18.06 2.79 -6.33
C ASN A 146 18.05 3.25 -7.79
N LEU A 147 17.65 4.49 -8.07
CA LEU A 147 17.61 4.98 -9.45
C LEU A 147 19.03 5.30 -9.94
N PRO A 148 19.48 4.70 -11.07
CA PRO A 148 20.84 4.88 -11.55
C PRO A 148 21.08 6.35 -11.93
N ALA A 149 22.20 6.90 -11.47
CA ALA A 149 22.61 8.30 -11.66
C ALA A 149 23.03 8.64 -13.12
N ARG A 150 22.39 8.06 -14.14
CA ARG A 150 22.73 8.33 -15.55
C ARG A 150 21.89 9.48 -16.11
N GLY A 151 22.56 10.56 -16.47
CA GLY A 151 22.17 11.56 -17.48
C GLY A 151 21.00 12.49 -17.16
N SER A 152 19.81 11.96 -16.88
CA SER A 152 18.56 12.74 -16.74
C SER A 152 18.13 13.00 -15.29
N LEU A 153 18.84 12.44 -14.31
CA LEU A 153 18.55 12.60 -12.87
C LEU A 153 19.44 13.64 -12.18
N SER A 154 20.00 14.60 -12.93
CA SER A 154 20.82 15.69 -12.38
C SER A 154 20.09 16.47 -11.27
N LYS A 155 18.80 16.74 -11.45
CA LYS A 155 17.95 17.39 -10.43
C LYS A 155 17.77 16.56 -9.17
N LEU A 156 17.66 15.24 -9.29
CA LEU A 156 17.57 14.37 -8.11
C LEU A 156 18.89 14.34 -7.34
N GLN A 157 20.03 14.36 -8.05
CA GLN A 157 21.34 14.50 -7.42
C GLN A 157 21.50 15.86 -6.73
N GLU A 158 20.98 16.92 -7.34
CA GLU A 158 20.92 18.25 -6.73
C GLU A 158 20.07 18.24 -5.45
N PHE A 159 18.87 17.65 -5.47
CA PHE A 159 18.03 17.52 -4.27
C PHE A 159 18.71 16.70 -3.18
N ARG A 160 19.41 15.61 -3.53
CA ARG A 160 20.20 14.84 -2.56
C ARG A 160 21.30 15.68 -1.91
N LYS A 161 22.02 16.47 -2.70
CA LYS A 161 23.07 17.37 -2.19
C LYS A 161 22.50 18.48 -1.29
N ARG A 162 21.42 19.13 -1.73
CA ARG A 162 20.73 20.17 -0.96
C ARG A 162 20.19 19.61 0.36
N ALA A 163 19.50 18.47 0.31
CA ALA A 163 19.03 17.79 1.52
C ALA A 163 20.19 17.43 2.47
N GLY A 164 21.30 16.89 1.96
CA GLY A 164 22.49 16.59 2.77
C GLY A 164 23.07 17.83 3.46
N PHE A 165 23.17 18.94 2.73
CA PHE A 165 23.64 20.22 3.27
C PHE A 165 22.69 20.78 4.34
N VAL A 166 21.38 20.70 4.10
CA VAL A 166 20.34 21.09 5.06
C VAL A 166 20.43 20.25 6.33
N TYR A 167 20.57 18.92 6.22
CA TYR A 167 20.73 18.05 7.38
C TYR A 167 21.98 18.38 8.19
N GLU A 168 23.10 18.64 7.53
CA GLU A 168 24.32 19.04 8.20
C GLU A 168 24.14 20.37 8.95
N LYS A 169 23.46 21.35 8.34
CA LYS A 169 23.16 22.63 8.99
C LYS A 169 22.20 22.49 10.15
N ILE A 170 21.12 21.71 10.02
CA ILE A 170 20.17 21.45 11.12
C ILE A 170 20.90 20.78 12.27
N GLY A 171 21.74 19.78 11.98
CA GLY A 171 22.58 19.11 12.97
C GLY A 171 23.47 20.11 13.71
N LYS A 172 24.19 20.98 12.98
CA LYS A 172 25.02 22.03 13.57
C LYS A 172 24.21 22.99 14.45
N LEU A 173 23.07 23.48 13.95
CA LEU A 173 22.19 24.39 14.69
C LEU A 173 21.69 23.76 15.99
N CYS A 174 21.32 22.47 15.96
CA CYS A 174 20.93 21.73 17.17
C CYS A 174 22.12 21.61 18.15
N MET A 175 23.31 21.31 17.65
CA MET A 175 24.53 21.21 18.47
C MET A 175 24.94 22.55 19.09
N GLU A 176 24.78 23.65 18.36
CA GLU A 176 25.02 25.01 18.86
C GLU A 176 23.98 25.38 19.93
N THR A 177 22.70 25.04 19.70
CA THR A 177 21.61 25.27 20.66
C THR A 177 21.89 24.58 21.99
N ILE A 178 22.33 23.31 21.98
CA ILE A 178 22.68 22.64 23.24
C ILE A 178 23.92 23.26 23.90
N GLN A 179 24.95 23.62 23.13
CA GLN A 179 26.14 24.28 23.66
C GLN A 179 25.86 25.66 24.27
N GLU A 180 24.88 26.40 23.76
CA GLU A 180 24.46 27.69 24.33
C GLU A 180 23.89 27.52 25.75
N PHE A 181 23.12 26.46 25.99
CA PHE A 181 22.40 26.27 27.26
C PHE A 181 23.09 25.33 28.25
N MET A 182 24.13 24.60 27.83
CA MET A 182 24.88 23.67 28.70
C MET A 182 25.80 24.29 29.77
N PRO A 183 26.40 25.48 29.59
CA PRO A 183 27.18 26.14 30.65
C PRO A 183 26.32 26.53 31.85
N CYS A 184 24.99 26.60 31.65
CA CYS A 184 24.05 27.03 32.65
C CYS A 184 23.65 25.86 33.56
N GLY A 185 24.34 25.71 34.69
CA GLY A 185 23.78 25.04 35.87
C GLY A 185 22.58 25.79 36.48
N SER A 186 21.96 26.70 35.73
CA SER A 186 20.79 27.49 36.13
C SER A 186 19.49 26.83 35.65
N GLU A 187 18.38 27.29 36.22
CA GLU A 187 17.04 26.94 35.75
C GLU A 187 16.86 27.39 34.30
N LEU A 188 16.28 26.50 33.49
CA LEU A 188 15.87 26.85 32.12
C LEU A 188 14.61 27.70 32.19
N ASN A 189 14.61 28.85 31.51
CA ASN A 189 13.36 29.58 31.30
C ASN A 189 12.49 28.86 30.23
N GLU A 190 11.22 29.27 30.12
CA GLU A 190 10.26 28.63 29.21
C GLU A 190 10.67 28.77 27.72
N SER A 191 11.29 29.89 27.35
CA SER A 191 11.79 30.12 25.99
C SER A 191 12.98 29.21 25.62
N GLN A 192 13.89 28.98 26.57
CA GLN A 192 15.02 28.07 26.41
C GLN A 192 14.55 26.61 26.36
N SER A 193 13.60 26.25 27.23
CA SER A 193 13.02 24.91 27.27
C SER A 193 12.30 24.56 25.96
N THR A 194 11.57 25.51 25.39
CA THR A 194 10.88 25.33 24.10
C THR A 194 11.86 25.22 22.94
N LYS A 195 12.91 26.05 22.89
CA LYS A 195 13.98 25.94 21.88
C LYS A 195 14.72 24.60 21.95
N LEU A 196 15.10 24.15 23.14
CA LEU A 196 15.78 22.86 23.32
C LEU A 196 14.86 21.68 22.99
N ARG A 197 13.56 21.76 23.32
CA ARG A 197 12.60 20.72 22.93
C ARG A 197 12.48 20.64 21.41
N ALA A 198 12.41 21.79 20.73
CA ALA A 198 12.41 21.84 19.28
C ALA A 198 13.70 21.24 18.68
N ALA A 199 14.87 21.52 19.29
CA ALA A 199 16.13 20.89 18.91
C ALA A 199 16.11 19.36 19.09
N CYS A 200 15.58 18.86 20.21
CA CYS A 200 15.47 17.42 20.44
C CYS A 200 14.61 16.73 19.39
N VAL A 201 13.47 17.34 19.03
CA VAL A 201 12.58 16.84 17.99
C VAL A 201 13.25 16.86 16.61
N ALA A 202 13.97 17.93 16.26
CA ALA A 202 14.69 18.01 14.99
C ALA A 202 15.80 16.96 14.90
N VAL A 203 16.55 16.74 15.99
CA VAL A 203 17.60 15.71 16.07
C VAL A 203 17.02 14.29 15.96
N GLU A 204 15.85 14.03 16.55
CA GLU A 204 15.16 12.75 16.43
C GLU A 204 14.82 12.42 14.98
N GLN A 205 14.39 13.42 14.20
CA GLN A 205 14.08 13.27 12.78
C GLN A 205 15.32 13.09 11.89
N LEU A 206 16.49 13.61 12.29
CA LEU A 206 17.78 13.35 11.61
C LEU A 206 18.24 11.90 11.78
N GLY A 207 17.79 11.24 12.85
CA GLY A 207 17.99 9.81 13.10
C GLY A 207 18.90 9.49 14.29
N LEU A 208 19.03 8.20 14.56
CA LEU A 208 19.67 7.69 15.79
C LEU A 208 21.12 8.16 15.99
N ALA A 209 21.90 8.26 14.92
CA ALA A 209 23.29 8.71 15.00
C ALA A 209 23.38 10.14 15.57
N SER A 210 22.54 11.05 15.07
CA SER A 210 22.47 12.44 15.55
C SER A 210 21.98 12.51 16.99
N VAL A 211 21.00 11.67 17.38
CA VAL A 211 20.55 11.55 18.78
C VAL A 211 21.69 11.11 19.69
N THR A 212 22.45 10.08 19.29
CA THR A 212 23.57 9.59 20.10
C THR A 212 24.67 10.63 20.26
N GLU A 213 24.97 11.39 19.20
CA GLU A 213 25.94 12.47 19.28
C GLU A 213 25.43 13.60 20.20
N PHE A 214 24.16 14.00 20.06
CA PHE A 214 23.56 15.08 20.84
C PHE A 214 23.52 14.75 22.34
N VAL A 215 23.05 13.56 22.69
CA VAL A 215 23.07 13.07 24.08
C VAL A 215 24.50 12.87 24.57
N GLY A 216 25.40 12.37 23.72
CA GLY A 216 26.82 12.19 24.06
C GLY A 216 27.50 13.51 24.43
N ARG A 217 27.26 14.57 23.66
CA ARG A 217 27.73 15.93 23.97
C ARG A 217 27.18 16.43 25.30
N PHE A 218 25.90 16.20 25.55
CA PHE A 218 25.27 16.55 26.83
C PHE A 218 25.98 15.90 28.01
N LEU A 219 26.15 14.58 27.94
CA LEU A 219 26.80 13.80 29.00
C LEU A 219 28.27 14.20 29.18
N ALA A 220 29.00 14.46 28.08
CA ALA A 220 30.39 14.90 28.13
C ALA A 220 30.54 16.23 28.89
N ALA A 221 29.67 17.22 28.65
CA ALA A 221 29.74 18.48 29.39
C ALA A 221 29.39 18.32 30.88
N ARG A 222 28.49 17.39 31.22
CA ARG A 222 28.20 17.06 32.62
C ARG A 222 29.38 16.34 33.29
N ALA A 223 30.05 15.44 32.58
CA ALA A 223 31.27 14.80 33.03
C ALA A 223 32.41 15.82 33.23
N ASP A 224 32.55 16.80 32.34
CA ASP A 224 33.51 17.89 32.49
C ASP A 224 33.19 18.77 33.71
N ALA A 225 31.91 19.08 33.94
CA ALA A 225 31.46 19.84 35.11
C ALA A 225 31.79 19.09 36.41
N PHE A 226 31.55 17.78 36.44
CA PHE A 226 31.95 16.90 37.54
C PHE A 226 33.47 16.92 37.76
N ALA A 227 34.25 16.73 36.69
CA ALA A 227 35.70 16.73 36.77
C ALA A 227 36.24 18.06 37.31
N ARG A 228 35.70 19.21 36.88
CA ARG A 228 36.10 20.53 37.40
C ARG A 228 35.75 20.71 38.88
N PHE A 229 34.58 20.25 39.30
CA PHE A 229 34.14 20.34 40.71
C PHE A 229 35.11 19.60 41.64
N PHE A 230 35.57 18.42 41.25
CA PHE A 230 36.50 17.62 42.06
C PHE A 230 37.98 17.96 41.82
N ALA A 231 38.36 18.51 40.67
CA ALA A 231 39.72 18.99 40.42
C ALA A 231 40.13 20.13 41.37
N GLY A 232 39.19 21.01 41.74
CA GLY A 232 39.43 22.06 42.75
C GLY A 232 39.54 21.55 44.18
N SER A 233 39.01 20.35 44.47
CA SER A 233 39.12 19.71 45.78
C SER A 233 40.47 19.02 45.98
N ALA A 234 41.19 18.66 44.91
CA ALA A 234 42.51 18.03 44.97
C ALA A 234 43.66 19.05 45.14
N SER A 235 43.48 20.29 44.67
CA SER A 235 44.48 21.36 44.82
C SER A 235 44.41 22.11 46.15
N THR A 236 43.34 21.92 46.92
CA THR A 236 43.18 22.45 48.29
C THR A 236 43.41 21.35 49.34
N GLY A 237 44.27 20.39 49.01
CA GLY A 237 44.96 19.55 49.99
C GLY A 237 45.97 20.41 50.73
N ASP A 238 45.51 20.94 51.85
CA ASP A 238 46.29 21.66 52.84
C ASP A 238 47.65 21.00 53.07
N LYS A 239 48.72 21.80 53.02
CA LYS A 239 50.09 21.40 53.41
C LYS A 239 50.19 21.29 54.93
N ILE A 240 49.30 20.53 55.55
CA ILE A 240 49.36 20.22 56.97
C ILE A 240 49.01 18.75 57.14
N GLN A 241 50.03 17.88 57.07
CA GLN A 241 50.33 16.98 58.20
C GLN A 241 51.70 16.35 58.02
N ASP A 242 52.68 16.90 58.74
CA ASP A 242 53.93 16.22 59.00
C ASP A 242 53.70 15.21 60.15
N ARG A 243 54.13 13.98 59.88
CA ARG A 243 54.60 12.93 60.81
C ARG A 243 53.66 12.30 61.87
N SER A 244 53.44 11.00 61.57
CA SER A 244 53.31 9.80 62.43
C SER A 244 51.96 9.13 62.18
N SER A 245 51.84 7.89 61.72
CA SER A 245 52.69 6.72 61.86
C SER A 245 52.28 5.63 60.86
N SER A 246 53.28 5.08 60.16
CA SER A 246 53.52 3.64 60.04
C SER A 246 52.42 2.69 59.53
N ALA A 247 52.79 2.04 58.43
CA ALA A 247 52.47 0.68 58.02
C ALA A 247 51.23 0.45 57.14
N THR A 248 51.55 -0.09 55.95
CA THR A 248 50.77 -1.04 55.15
C THR A 248 49.45 -0.58 54.55
N GLY A 249 49.43 -0.50 53.21
CA GLY A 249 48.22 -0.61 52.39
C GLY A 249 48.06 0.53 51.41
N GLY A 250 48.19 0.22 50.11
CA GLY A 250 47.92 1.17 49.04
C GLY A 250 46.45 1.61 48.98
N GLY A 251 46.21 2.80 48.41
CA GLY A 251 44.89 3.24 47.95
C GLY A 251 44.20 4.30 48.81
N ALA A 252 44.74 5.51 48.91
CA ALA A 252 44.14 6.61 49.68
C ALA A 252 43.79 7.86 48.84
N GLU A 253 43.48 7.72 47.55
CA GLU A 253 42.78 8.77 46.76
C GLU A 253 41.29 8.45 46.54
N GLY A 254 40.81 7.31 47.06
CA GLY A 254 39.46 6.78 46.84
C GLY A 254 38.73 6.36 48.11
N GLY A 255 38.95 7.04 49.24
CA GLY A 255 38.28 6.72 50.50
C GLY A 255 36.74 6.82 50.42
N LEU A 256 36.04 6.12 51.32
CA LEU A 256 34.58 6.05 51.36
C LEU A 256 33.90 7.44 51.35
N GLU A 257 34.48 8.42 52.04
CA GLU A 257 34.00 9.81 52.07
C GLU A 257 34.08 10.51 50.69
N SER A 258 35.07 10.16 49.86
CA SER A 258 35.17 10.65 48.48
C SER A 258 34.09 10.00 47.59
N VAL A 259 33.72 8.75 47.87
CA VAL A 259 32.61 8.08 47.19
C VAL A 259 31.28 8.67 47.61
N GLU A 260 31.05 8.93 48.90
CA GLU A 260 29.82 9.57 49.40
C GLU A 260 29.63 10.98 48.84
N LYS A 261 30.69 11.79 48.78
CA LYS A 261 30.65 13.13 48.15
C LYS A 261 30.32 13.05 46.65
N ARG A 262 30.91 12.10 45.92
CA ARG A 262 30.59 11.86 44.50
C ARG A 262 29.14 11.42 44.30
N CYS A 263 28.66 10.48 45.11
CA CYS A 263 27.25 10.05 45.09
C CYS A 263 26.30 11.18 45.47
N ALA A 264 26.65 12.04 46.43
CA ALA A 264 25.86 13.19 46.82
C ALA A 264 25.75 14.22 45.68
N TRP A 265 26.85 14.47 44.96
CA TRP A 265 26.86 15.32 43.77
C TRP A 265 25.93 14.77 42.67
N ILE A 266 26.04 13.48 42.33
CA ILE A 266 25.19 12.86 41.31
C ILE A 266 23.70 12.93 41.73
N ARG A 267 23.37 12.61 42.99
CA ARG A 267 21.99 12.75 43.50
C ARG A 267 21.49 14.19 43.49
N ALA A 268 22.36 15.17 43.69
CA ALA A 268 22.01 16.58 43.63
C ALA A 268 21.79 17.04 42.19
N GLU A 269 22.61 16.56 41.24
CA GLU A 269 22.48 16.86 39.82
C GLU A 269 21.20 16.22 39.24
N LEU A 270 20.91 14.96 39.58
CA LEU A 270 19.66 14.28 39.17
C LEU A 270 18.41 15.00 39.70
N ARG A 271 18.42 15.41 40.98
CA ARG A 271 17.35 16.26 41.54
C ARG A 271 17.29 17.62 40.87
N GLY A 272 18.44 18.19 40.53
CA GLY A 272 18.56 19.43 39.77
C GLY A 272 17.96 19.33 38.37
N MET A 273 18.04 18.17 37.70
CA MET A 273 17.41 17.96 36.39
C MET A 273 15.88 18.00 36.48
N ASP A 274 15.29 17.51 37.57
CA ASP A 274 13.86 17.62 37.85
C ASP A 274 13.46 19.07 38.13
N THR A 275 14.16 19.74 39.06
CA THR A 275 13.76 21.08 39.52
C THR A 275 14.04 22.19 38.49
N ARG A 276 15.10 22.05 37.69
CA ARG A 276 15.51 23.05 36.68
C ARG A 276 14.84 22.86 35.31
N GLY A 277 13.88 21.94 35.20
CA GLY A 277 13.07 21.74 33.99
C GLY A 277 13.73 20.91 32.88
N TRP A 278 14.92 20.36 33.09
CA TRP A 278 15.64 19.57 32.06
C TRP A 278 14.94 18.26 31.69
N ASN A 279 14.27 17.60 32.64
CA ASN A 279 13.52 16.37 32.35
C ASN A 279 12.30 16.61 31.42
N SER A 280 11.81 17.84 31.33
CA SER A 280 10.70 18.22 30.45
C SER A 280 11.13 18.54 29.01
N VAL A 281 12.43 18.62 28.76
CA VAL A 281 13.03 19.01 27.49
C VAL A 281 13.36 17.79 26.65
N PHE A 282 13.97 16.77 27.27
CA PHE A 282 14.38 15.56 26.59
C PHE A 282 13.22 14.56 26.44
N PRO A 283 13.09 13.89 25.29
CA PRO A 283 12.16 12.79 25.13
C PRO A 283 12.41 11.67 26.15
N ALA A 284 11.35 11.15 26.76
CA ALA A 284 11.44 10.14 27.82
C ALA A 284 12.26 8.90 27.42
N HIS A 285 12.11 8.46 26.17
CA HIS A 285 12.78 7.28 25.64
C HIS A 285 14.30 7.44 25.47
N TRP A 286 14.84 8.66 25.55
CA TRP A 286 16.29 8.88 25.53
C TRP A 286 16.96 8.46 26.84
N ASN A 287 16.18 8.36 27.93
CA ASN A 287 16.63 7.96 29.26
C ASN A 287 17.84 8.78 29.75
N VAL A 288 17.88 10.09 29.46
CA VAL A 288 19.04 10.96 29.76
C VAL A 288 19.36 10.95 31.25
N SER A 289 18.36 11.03 32.12
CA SER A 289 18.54 11.02 33.58
C SER A 289 19.15 9.71 34.09
N VAL A 290 18.81 8.57 33.47
CA VAL A 290 19.42 7.27 33.79
C VAL A 290 20.87 7.21 33.31
N ARG A 291 21.18 7.84 32.17
CA ARG A 291 22.55 7.88 31.61
C ARG A 291 23.48 8.85 32.37
N VAL A 292 22.93 9.79 33.13
CA VAL A 292 23.68 10.71 34.01
C VAL A 292 24.01 10.05 35.36
N ALA A 293 23.17 9.13 35.83
CA ALA A 293 23.31 8.43 37.11
C ALA A 293 24.43 7.39 37.09
#